data_AF-A0A4R5KNB5-F1
#
_entry.id   AF-A0A4R5KNB5-F1
#
_cell.length_a   1.000
_cell.length_b   1.000
_cell.length_c   1.000
_cell.angle_alpha   90.00
_cell.angle_beta   90.00
_cell.angle_gamma   90.00
#
_symmetry.space_group_name_H-M   'P 1'
#
loop_
_entity.id
_entity.type
_entity.pdbx_description
1 polymer ?
#
loop_
_entity_poly.entity_id
_entity_poly.type
_entity_poly.pdbx_seq_one_letter_code
_entity_poly.pdbx_strand_id
1 'polypeptide(L)' 'MPKVSPELLSILRCPVTGSALEQDGEELVSTAAADSGEKVRYAIQDGIPLLLPPELLAAAQSAAQPD' A
#
# COMPACT_ATOMS: atom_id res chain seq x y z
N MET A 1 15.90 6.99 2.12
CA MET A 1 14.54 6.44 2.00
C MET A 1 13.65 7.46 1.32
N PRO A 2 12.98 7.11 0.21
CA PRO A 2 11.95 7.96 -0.35
C PRO A 2 10.81 8.08 0.67
N LYS A 3 10.58 9.29 1.17
CA LYS A 3 9.45 9.58 2.06
C LYS A 3 8.27 10.02 1.22
N VAL A 4 7.12 9.39 1.42
CA VAL A 4 5.85 9.92 0.92
C VAL A 4 5.61 11.25 1.64
N SER A 5 5.22 12.28 0.89
CA SER A 5 5.02 13.60 1.47
C SER A 5 3.89 13.56 2.52
N PRO A 6 3.99 14.31 3.63
CA PRO A 6 2.96 14.33 4.67
C PRO A 6 1.57 14.73 4.14
N GLU A 7 1.51 15.66 3.19
CA GLU A 7 0.26 16.05 2.55
C GLU A 7 -0.36 14.89 1.77
N LEU A 8 0.43 14.14 0.99
CA LEU A 8 -0.08 12.97 0.27
C LEU A 8 -0.54 11.87 1.23
N LEU A 9 0.25 11.56 2.27
CA LEU A 9 -0.13 10.60 3.31
C LEU A 9 -1.47 10.93 3.97
N SER A 10 -1.76 12.22 4.17
CA SER A 10 -3.03 12.66 4.77
C SER A 10 -4.26 12.30 3.92
N ILE A 11 -4.09 12.17 2.60
CA ILE A 11 -5.14 11.87 1.62
C ILE A 11 -5.25 10.36 1.39
N LEU A 12 -4.14 9.64 1.35
CA LEU A 12 -4.13 8.21 1.05
C LEU A 12 -4.95 7.41 2.07
N ARG A 13 -5.70 6.44 1.56
CA ARG A 13 -6.50 5.50 2.36
C ARG A 13 -6.22 4.07 1.94
N CYS A 14 -6.33 3.17 2.89
CA CYS A 14 -6.24 1.73 2.67
C CYS A 14 -7.37 1.26 1.74
N PRO A 15 -7.08 0.64 0.59
CA PRO A 15 -8.10 0.08 -0.31
C PRO A 15 -9.02 -0.96 0.34
N VAL A 16 -8.55 -1.67 1.36
CA VAL A 16 -9.30 -2.76 2.01
C VAL A 16 -10.19 -2.22 3.15
N THR A 17 -9.65 -1.38 4.03
CA THR A 17 -10.33 -0.95 5.26
C THR A 17 -10.86 0.48 5.22
N GLY A 18 -10.45 1.27 4.22
CA GLY A 18 -10.73 2.71 4.15
C GLY A 18 -10.00 3.55 5.21
N SER A 19 -9.15 2.95 6.06
CA SER A 19 -8.43 3.67 7.12
C SER A 19 -7.27 4.49 6.58
N ALA A 20 -6.72 5.37 7.42
CA ALA A 20 -5.46 6.04 7.11
C ALA A 20 -4.29 5.05 6.95
N LEU A 21 -3.21 5.52 6.34
CA LEU A 21 -1.95 4.80 6.16
C LEU A 21 -0.82 5.53 6.89
N GLU A 22 0.07 4.76 7.50
CA GLU A 22 1.32 5.25 8.10
C GLU A 22 2.51 4.67 7.34
N GLN A 23 3.55 5.47 7.13
CA GLN A 23 4.77 4.98 6.48
C GLN A 23 5.68 4.30 7.50
N ASP A 24 6.01 3.03 7.26
CA ASP A 24 6.98 2.22 7.99
C ASP A 24 8.10 1.80 7.02
N GLY A 25 9.21 2.54 7.05
CA GLY A 25 10.31 2.34 6.11
C GLY A 25 9.89 2.52 4.65
N GLU A 26 9.89 1.43 3.88
CA GLU A 26 9.51 1.37 2.47
C GLU A 26 8.10 0.80 2.25
N GLU A 27 7.29 0.76 3.31
CA GLU A 27 5.91 0.30 3.24
C GLU A 27 4.95 1.35 3.78
N LEU A 28 3.70 1.30 3.32
CA LEU A 28 2.56 1.93 3.96
C LEU A 28 1.75 0.87 4.69
N VAL A 29 1.44 1.12 5.96
CA VAL A 29 0.71 0.22 6.84
C VAL A 29 -0.63 0.82 7.22
N SER A 30 -1.71 0.05 7.15
CA SER A 30 -3.03 0.51 7.57
C SER A 30 -3.09 0.76 9.09
N THR A 31 -3.74 1.85 9.48
CA THR A 31 -3.94 2.16 10.91
C THR A 31 -4.96 1.22 11.56
N ALA A 32 -5.98 0.78 10.81
CA ALA A 32 -6.93 -0.25 11.23
C ALA A 32 -6.55 -1.63 10.67
N ALA A 33 -6.89 -2.68 11.43
CA ALA A 33 -6.84 -4.06 10.95
C ALA A 33 -7.98 -4.33 9.94
N ALA A 34 -7.74 -5.26 9.02
CA ALA A 34 -8.78 -5.84 8.18
C ALA A 34 -9.64 -6.85 8.96
N ASP A 35 -10.63 -7.44 8.29
CA ASP A 35 -11.51 -8.47 8.88
C ASP A 35 -10.74 -9.72 9.36
N SER A 36 -9.52 -9.95 8.85
CA SER A 36 -8.62 -10.99 9.34
C SER A 36 -8.00 -10.70 10.71
N GLY A 37 -8.13 -9.47 11.21
CA GLY A 37 -7.45 -8.99 12.42
C GLY A 37 -6.03 -8.47 12.18
N GLU A 38 -5.54 -8.50 10.93
CA GLU A 38 -4.20 -8.06 10.57
C GLU A 38 -4.19 -6.70 9.87
N LYS A 39 -3.12 -5.92 10.07
CA LYS A 39 -2.90 -4.67 9.31
C LYS A 39 -2.39 -4.99 7.92
N VAL A 40 -2.92 -4.28 6.92
CA VAL A 40 -2.52 -4.44 5.52
C VAL A 40 -1.30 -3.59 5.23
N ARG A 41 -0.37 -4.12 4.43
CA ARG A 41 0.89 -3.47 4.06
C ARG A 41 0.98 -3.30 2.55
N TYR A 42 1.53 -2.18 2.12
CA TYR A 42 1.70 -1.81 0.71
C TYR A 42 3.13 -1.36 0.46
N ALA A 43 3.83 -1.99 -0.47
CA ALA A 43 5.19 -1.62 -0.82
C ALA A 43 5.25 -0.24 -1.52
N ILE A 44 6.33 0.49 -1.28
CA ILE A 44 6.71 1.68 -2.03
C ILE A 44 7.82 1.26 -3.00
N GLN A 45 7.54 1.31 -4.31
CA GLN A 45 8.49 0.95 -5.36
C GLN A 45 8.82 2.18 -6.20
N ASP A 46 10.09 2.50 -6.36
CA ASP A 46 10.56 3.70 -7.06
C ASP A 46 9.92 5.02 -6.54
N GLY A 47 9.61 5.05 -5.25
CA GLY A 47 8.93 6.19 -4.61
C GLY A 47 7.41 6.24 -4.82
N ILE A 48 6.82 5.24 -5.49
CA ILE A 48 5.39 5.14 -5.78
C ILE A 48 4.76 4.07 -4.86
N PRO A 49 3.78 4.43 -4.01
CA PRO A 49 3.04 3.46 -3.22
C PRO A 49 2.13 2.57 -4.09
N LEU A 50 2.28 1.25 -3.97
CA LEU A 50 1.42 0.28 -4.67
C LEU A 50 0.19 -0.08 -3.84
N LEU A 51 -0.87 0.73 -3.97
CA LEU A 51 -2.15 0.53 -3.30
C LEU A 51 -3.08 -0.40 -4.09
N LEU A 52 -2.65 -1.64 -4.27
CA LEU A 52 -3.46 -2.69 -4.89
C LEU A 52 -4.15 -3.53 -3.81
N PRO A 53 -5.43 -3.91 -3.98
CA PRO A 53 -6.01 -5.00 -3.21
C PRO A 53 -5.13 -6.26 -3.28
N PRO A 54 -4.92 -6.99 -2.17
CA PRO A 54 -4.05 -8.17 -2.13
C PRO A 54 -4.33 -9.20 -3.23
N GLU A 55 -5.60 -9.40 -3.56
CA GLU A 55 -6.06 -10.31 -4.60
C GLU A 55 -5.64 -9.89 -6.02
N LEU A 56 -5.29 -8.62 -6.24
CA LEU A 56 -4.86 -8.08 -7.54
C LEU A 56 -3.34 -8.00 -7.69
N LEU A 57 -2.57 -8.18 -6.62
CA LEU A 57 -1.10 -8.10 -6.67
C LEU A 57 -0.48 -9.14 -7.60
N ALA A 58 -0.96 -10.39 -7.55
CA ALA A 58 -0.46 -11.46 -8.43
C ALA A 58 -0.75 -11.18 -9.92
N ALA A 59 -1.91 -10.58 -10.22
CA ALA A 59 -2.25 -10.18 -11.57
C ALA A 59 -1.34 -9.04 -12.07
N ALA A 60 -1.05 -8.05 -11.22
CA ALA A 60 -0.14 -6.95 -11.56
C ALA A 60 1.30 -7.44 -11.82
N GLN A 61 1.79 -8.38 -11.02
CA GLN A 61 3.11 -9.00 -11.23
C GLN A 61 3.17 -9.75 -12.56
N SER A 62 2.12 -10.48 -12.90
CA SER A 62 2.03 -11.22 -14.17
C SER A 62 2.00 -10.27 -15.37
N ALA A 63 1.33 -9.12 -15.26
CA ALA A 63 1.26 -8.12 -16.32
C ALA A 63 2.56 -7.32 -16.52
N ALA A 64 3.40 -7.21 -15.49
CA ALA A 64 4.65 -6.47 -15.55
C ALA A 64 5.80 -7.25 -16.21
N GLN A 65 5.64 -8.56 -16.45
CA GLN A 65 6.65 -9.38 -17.09
C GLN A 65 6.56 -9.24 -18.61
N PRO A 66 7.59 -8.71 -19.30
CA PRO A 66 7.59 -8.71 -20.76
C PRO A 66 7.73 -10.15 -21.29
N ASP A 67 6.97 -10.46 -22.35
CA ASP A 67 7.09 -11.69 -23.14
C ASP A 67 8.46 -11.76 -23.84
#